data_AF-A0A0S8KSZ1-F1
#
_entry.id   AF-A0A0S8KSZ1-F1
#
_cell.length_a   1.000
_cell.length_b   1.000
_cell.length_c   1.000
_cell.angle_alpha   90.00
_cell.angle_beta   90.00
_cell.angle_gamma   90.00
#
_symmetry.space_group_name_H-M   'P 1'
#
loop_
_entity.id
_entity.type
_entity.pdbx_description
1 polymer ?
#
loop_
_entity_poly.entity_id
_entity_poly.type
_entity_poly.pdbx_seq_one_letter_code
_entity_poly.pdbx_strand_id
1 'polypeptide(L)'
;MDWNNDGKKDLLSGDTKGQVWLFLNTGTQKAPELAEGVRVQADGQPILGNPPRYSDSDGGLQVERDPEKLMGIYSKIHLGDWDGDGLKDLLIGQDGPGGRNLLFYKNIGTQSDPKFGQPKPLELPGPSMSRPSPYLVDWDGDGKLDLLFGTERPEVYFFRNIGTKQKPKLEPGKKIELIGDDFSRGYRCRIDVTDWNGDGKLDVLAGNFYSHKRPVGGNIWLFLGK
;
A
#
# COMPACT_ATOMS: atom_id res chain seq x y z
N MET A 1 2.24 -9.73 -8.02
CA MET A 1 1.62 -10.51 -6.91
C MET A 1 0.81 -11.64 -7.53
N ASP A 2 0.39 -12.68 -6.82
CA ASP A 2 -0.54 -13.69 -7.39
C ASP A 2 -1.96 -13.28 -6.97
N TRP A 3 -2.78 -12.81 -7.91
CA TRP A 3 -4.11 -12.24 -7.63
C TRP A 3 -5.12 -13.32 -7.30
N ASN A 4 -5.20 -14.32 -8.18
CA ASN A 4 -6.23 -15.36 -8.22
C ASN A 4 -5.74 -16.74 -7.69
N ASN A 5 -4.59 -16.79 -7.02
CA ASN A 5 -4.01 -18.04 -6.51
C ASN A 5 -3.77 -19.10 -7.60
N ASP A 6 -3.50 -18.70 -8.84
CA ASP A 6 -3.21 -19.63 -9.93
C ASP A 6 -1.73 -20.02 -10.03
N GLY A 7 -0.89 -19.50 -9.12
CA GLY A 7 0.54 -19.74 -9.07
C GLY A 7 1.36 -18.83 -10.01
N LYS A 8 0.71 -17.96 -10.78
CA LYS A 8 1.37 -17.00 -11.66
C LYS A 8 1.43 -15.63 -10.97
N LYS A 9 2.45 -14.85 -11.33
CA LYS A 9 2.56 -13.47 -10.85
C LYS A 9 1.86 -12.55 -11.85
N ASP A 10 0.81 -11.90 -11.38
CA ASP A 10 0.05 -10.81 -11.99
C ASP A 10 0.63 -9.44 -11.62
N LEU A 11 0.13 -8.41 -12.30
CA LEU A 11 0.45 -7.01 -12.05
C LEU A 11 -0.78 -6.25 -11.57
N LEU A 12 -0.59 -5.50 -10.49
CA LEU A 12 -1.54 -4.51 -10.01
C LEU A 12 -0.88 -3.14 -10.04
N SER A 13 -1.56 -2.15 -10.62
CA SER A 13 -1.03 -0.80 -10.79
C SER A 13 -2.04 0.25 -10.36
N GLY A 14 -1.54 1.31 -9.72
CA GLY A 14 -2.28 2.56 -9.60
C GLY A 14 -2.02 3.46 -10.82
N ASP A 15 -2.97 4.31 -11.18
CA ASP A 15 -2.74 5.38 -12.16
C ASP A 15 -2.74 6.77 -11.51
N THR A 16 -2.52 7.82 -12.31
CA THR A 16 -2.44 9.22 -11.86
C THR A 16 -3.78 9.79 -11.39
N LYS A 17 -4.89 9.11 -11.70
CA LYS A 17 -6.25 9.43 -11.27
C LYS A 17 -6.67 8.61 -10.06
N GLY A 18 -5.76 7.81 -9.49
CA GLY A 18 -6.01 6.99 -8.31
C GLY A 18 -6.78 5.71 -8.59
N GLN A 19 -6.99 5.36 -9.86
CA GLN A 19 -7.64 4.10 -10.23
C GLN A 19 -6.69 2.94 -10.00
N VAL A 20 -7.26 1.78 -9.71
CA VAL A 20 -6.52 0.52 -9.56
C VAL A 20 -6.79 -0.37 -10.77
N TRP A 21 -5.72 -0.82 -11.41
CA TRP A 21 -5.73 -1.64 -12.62
C TRP A 21 -5.08 -3.00 -12.33
N LEU A 22 -5.75 -4.07 -12.77
CA LEU A 22 -5.26 -5.44 -12.72
C LEU A 22 -4.92 -5.92 -14.13
N PHE A 23 -3.75 -6.52 -14.28
CA PHE A 23 -3.31 -7.20 -15.49
C PHE A 23 -2.97 -8.64 -15.12
N LEU A 24 -3.83 -9.57 -15.53
CA LEU A 24 -3.63 -11.00 -15.26
C LEU A 24 -2.52 -11.58 -16.13
N ASN A 25 -1.72 -12.46 -15.56
CA ASN A 25 -0.69 -13.20 -16.28
C ASN A 25 -1.30 -14.43 -16.96
N THR A 26 -1.59 -14.30 -18.26
CA THR A 26 -2.10 -15.40 -19.08
C THR A 26 -1.01 -16.36 -19.52
N GLY A 27 0.26 -15.95 -19.45
CA GLY A 27 1.44 -16.75 -19.78
C GLY A 27 1.83 -17.74 -18.68
N THR A 28 3.13 -17.83 -18.41
CA THR A 28 3.70 -18.70 -17.35
C THR A 28 4.46 -17.88 -16.31
N GLN A 29 4.87 -18.51 -15.22
CA GLN A 29 5.70 -17.85 -14.21
C GLN A 29 7.09 -17.45 -14.76
N LYS A 30 7.66 -18.23 -15.69
CA LYS A 30 8.99 -17.98 -16.29
C LYS A 30 8.94 -17.05 -17.50
N ALA A 31 7.79 -16.98 -18.16
CA ALA A 31 7.53 -16.13 -19.31
C ALA A 31 6.14 -15.50 -19.12
N PRO A 32 6.05 -14.41 -18.34
CA PRO A 32 4.78 -13.76 -18.06
C PRO A 32 4.25 -13.05 -19.32
N GLU A 33 2.96 -13.19 -19.57
CA GLU A 33 2.22 -12.45 -20.60
C GLU A 33 1.04 -11.79 -19.92
N LEU A 34 1.03 -10.45 -19.90
CA LEU A 34 -0.01 -9.69 -19.21
C LEU A 34 -1.18 -9.41 -20.16
N ALA A 35 -2.39 -9.78 -19.74
CA ALA A 35 -3.63 -9.44 -20.41
C ALA A 35 -3.90 -7.93 -20.40
N GLU A 36 -4.92 -7.50 -21.14
CA GLU A 36 -5.42 -6.13 -21.05
C GLU A 36 -5.84 -5.78 -19.62
N GLY A 37 -5.53 -4.53 -19.22
CA GLY A 37 -5.80 -4.05 -17.89
C GLY A 37 -7.30 -3.89 -17.63
N VAL A 38 -7.79 -4.47 -16.53
CA VAL A 38 -9.16 -4.27 -16.04
C VAL A 38 -9.15 -3.40 -14.80
N ARG A 39 -10.15 -2.52 -14.67
CA ARG A 39 -10.31 -1.71 -13.45
C ARG A 39 -10.78 -2.59 -12.31
N VAL A 40 -10.05 -2.54 -11.20
CA VAL A 40 -10.49 -3.20 -9.96
C VAL A 40 -11.65 -2.41 -9.38
N GLN A 41 -12.67 -3.15 -8.94
CA GLN A 41 -13.91 -2.60 -8.42
C GLN A 41 -14.12 -2.99 -6.96
N ALA A 42 -14.78 -2.10 -6.23
CA ALA A 42 -15.36 -2.35 -4.93
C ALA A 42 -16.87 -2.07 -5.01
N ASP A 43 -17.70 -3.05 -4.64
CA ASP A 43 -19.16 -2.96 -4.69
C ASP A 43 -19.71 -2.49 -6.06
N GLY A 44 -19.12 -3.04 -7.14
CA GLY A 44 -19.47 -2.72 -8.53
C GLY A 44 -19.02 -1.33 -9.03
N GLN A 45 -18.31 -0.56 -8.21
CA GLN A 45 -17.76 0.75 -8.58
C GLN A 45 -16.24 0.67 -8.72
N PRO A 46 -15.61 1.36 -9.68
CA PRO A 46 -14.16 1.47 -9.74
C PRO A 46 -13.59 1.99 -8.42
N ILE A 47 -12.50 1.37 -7.96
CA ILE A 47 -11.78 1.88 -6.80
C ILE A 47 -11.07 3.17 -7.19
N LEU A 48 -11.38 4.25 -6.48
CA LEU A 48 -10.77 5.56 -6.64
C LEU A 48 -10.03 5.89 -5.34
N GLY A 49 -8.72 6.09 -5.40
CA GLY A 49 -8.02 6.71 -4.27
C GLY A 49 -8.50 8.16 -4.09
N ASN A 50 -8.45 8.65 -2.86
CA ASN A 50 -8.99 9.92 -2.35
C ASN A 50 -9.38 10.95 -3.43
N PRO A 51 -10.65 11.01 -3.85
CA PRO A 51 -11.10 12.08 -4.72
C PRO A 51 -10.77 13.47 -4.14
N PRO A 52 -10.28 14.42 -4.94
CA PRO A 52 -9.98 15.75 -4.45
C PRO A 52 -11.24 16.35 -3.82
N ARG A 53 -11.06 16.93 -2.63
CA ARG A 53 -12.08 17.76 -2.00
C ARG A 53 -11.87 19.19 -2.47
N TYR A 54 -12.88 19.78 -3.10
CA TYR A 54 -12.87 21.19 -3.44
C TYR A 54 -13.83 21.93 -2.52
N SER A 55 -13.45 23.15 -2.14
CA SER A 55 -14.35 24.10 -1.50
C SER A 55 -15.14 24.83 -2.58
N ASP A 56 -16.46 24.76 -2.53
CA ASP A 56 -17.32 25.67 -3.29
C ASP A 56 -17.30 27.08 -2.67
N SER A 57 -17.98 28.03 -3.32
CA SER A 57 -18.13 29.41 -2.85
C SER A 57 -18.78 29.54 -1.48
N ASP A 58 -19.44 28.47 -1.01
CA ASP A 58 -20.30 28.45 0.17
C ASP A 58 -19.61 27.72 1.34
N GLY A 59 -18.36 27.27 1.15
CA GLY A 59 -17.54 26.62 2.18
C GLY A 59 -17.85 25.14 2.41
N GLY A 60 -18.67 24.52 1.55
CA GLY A 60 -18.94 23.09 1.58
C GLY A 60 -17.77 22.28 1.02
N LEU A 61 -17.29 21.27 1.76
CA LEU A 61 -16.35 20.29 1.22
C LEU A 61 -17.11 19.26 0.37
N GLN A 62 -17.08 19.43 -0.95
CA GLN A 62 -17.62 18.43 -1.88
C GLN A 62 -16.57 17.36 -2.21
N VAL A 63 -17.03 16.17 -2.62
CA VAL A 63 -16.19 15.05 -3.06
C VAL A 63 -16.42 14.83 -4.54
N GLU A 64 -15.41 15.07 -5.39
CA GLU A 64 -15.50 14.76 -6.84
C GLU A 64 -15.53 13.24 -7.03
N ARG A 65 -16.60 12.66 -7.57
CA ARG A 65 -16.72 11.20 -7.75
C ARG A 65 -16.55 10.76 -9.20
N ASP A 66 -16.39 11.70 -10.13
CA ASP A 66 -16.13 11.41 -11.53
C ASP A 66 -14.67 10.95 -11.72
N PRO A 67 -14.43 9.66 -12.07
CA PRO A 67 -13.08 9.12 -12.24
C PRO A 67 -12.27 9.85 -13.31
N GLU A 68 -12.92 10.52 -14.26
CA GLU A 68 -12.22 11.24 -15.32
C GLU A 68 -11.68 12.60 -14.87
N LYS A 69 -12.28 13.19 -13.82
CA LYS A 69 -11.96 14.52 -13.28
C LYS A 69 -10.99 14.50 -12.10
N LEU A 70 -10.62 13.32 -11.60
CA LEU A 70 -9.65 13.21 -10.50
C LEU A 70 -8.23 13.50 -11.00
N MET A 71 -7.50 14.36 -10.27
CA MET A 71 -6.06 14.58 -10.49
C MET A 71 -5.28 14.43 -9.18
N GLY A 72 -4.10 13.80 -9.26
CA GLY A 72 -3.09 13.90 -8.19
C GLY A 72 -3.21 12.87 -7.07
N ILE A 73 -3.80 11.70 -7.32
CA ILE A 73 -4.00 10.69 -6.29
C ILE A 73 -2.83 9.70 -6.33
N TYR A 74 -2.03 9.70 -5.26
CA TYR A 74 -0.89 8.81 -5.12
C TYR A 74 -1.28 7.51 -4.42
N SER A 75 -2.17 6.70 -5.01
CA SER A 75 -2.55 5.41 -4.45
C SER A 75 -1.31 4.52 -4.26
N LYS A 76 -1.12 3.98 -3.06
CA LYS A 76 -0.17 2.89 -2.81
C LYS A 76 -0.93 1.67 -2.39
N ILE A 77 -0.71 0.59 -3.11
CA ILE A 77 -1.58 -0.57 -3.09
C ILE A 77 -0.79 -1.73 -2.52
N HIS A 78 -1.40 -2.44 -1.59
CA HIS A 78 -0.87 -3.68 -1.05
C HIS A 78 -1.98 -4.71 -0.95
N LEU A 79 -1.65 -5.99 -1.18
CA LEU A 79 -2.56 -7.10 -0.96
C LEU A 79 -2.03 -8.03 0.12
N GLY A 80 -2.91 -8.42 1.03
CA GLY A 80 -2.61 -9.38 2.09
C GLY A 80 -3.88 -9.76 2.86
N ASP A 81 -3.85 -10.91 3.51
CA ASP A 81 -4.96 -11.43 4.33
C ASP A 81 -4.99 -10.71 5.69
N TRP A 82 -5.45 -9.46 5.69
CA TRP A 82 -5.38 -8.58 6.85
C TRP A 82 -6.25 -9.09 7.99
N ASP A 83 -7.46 -9.57 7.68
CA ASP A 83 -8.39 -10.09 8.68
C ASP A 83 -8.34 -11.62 8.86
N GLY A 84 -7.28 -12.26 8.37
CA GLY A 84 -6.93 -13.64 8.68
C GLY A 84 -8.03 -14.65 8.32
N ASP A 85 -8.85 -14.35 7.31
CA ASP A 85 -9.93 -15.20 6.83
C ASP A 85 -9.50 -16.09 5.65
N GLY A 86 -8.25 -15.96 5.21
CA GLY A 86 -7.66 -16.72 4.11
C GLY A 86 -7.90 -16.12 2.74
N LEU A 87 -8.50 -14.92 2.64
CA LEU A 87 -8.69 -14.17 1.41
C LEU A 87 -7.74 -12.97 1.39
N LYS A 88 -7.13 -12.67 0.24
CA LYS A 88 -6.28 -11.48 0.13
C LYS A 88 -7.16 -10.24 0.09
N ASP A 89 -7.03 -9.38 1.09
CA ASP A 89 -7.64 -8.06 1.14
C ASP A 89 -6.77 -7.02 0.42
N LEU A 90 -7.36 -5.86 0.15
CA LEU A 90 -6.70 -4.76 -0.52
C LEU A 90 -6.56 -3.56 0.42
N LEU A 91 -5.33 -3.08 0.58
CA LEU A 91 -5.00 -1.90 1.34
C LEU A 91 -4.55 -0.79 0.40
N ILE A 92 -5.15 0.39 0.51
CA ILE A 92 -4.82 1.55 -0.30
C ILE A 92 -4.43 2.72 0.59
N GLY A 93 -3.16 3.09 0.50
CA GLY A 93 -2.65 4.35 0.99
C GLY A 93 -3.05 5.50 0.08
N GLN A 94 -3.60 6.55 0.65
CA GLN A 94 -4.00 7.76 -0.08
C GLN A 94 -3.64 9.03 0.69
N ASP A 95 -3.62 10.15 -0.01
CA ASP A 95 -3.47 11.47 0.60
C ASP A 95 -4.82 11.89 1.22
N GLY A 96 -4.79 12.79 2.19
CA GLY A 96 -5.98 13.54 2.58
C GLY A 96 -5.91 14.10 4.00
N PRO A 97 -7.01 14.72 4.46
CA PRO A 97 -7.01 15.52 5.69
C PRO A 97 -6.55 14.69 6.88
N GLY A 98 -5.57 15.19 7.63
CA GLY A 98 -5.07 14.51 8.81
C GLY A 98 -4.18 13.29 8.53
N GLY A 99 -3.73 13.04 7.29
CA GLY A 99 -2.63 12.12 6.96
C GLY A 99 -2.75 10.71 7.55
N ARG A 100 -3.94 10.10 7.57
CA ARG A 100 -4.13 8.73 8.10
C ARG A 100 -5.02 7.91 7.19
N ASN A 101 -4.88 8.14 5.89
CA ASN A 101 -5.82 7.57 4.95
C ASN A 101 -5.25 6.26 4.41
N LEU A 102 -5.35 5.22 5.22
CA LEU A 102 -5.21 3.84 4.77
C LEU A 102 -6.62 3.27 4.66
N LEU A 103 -7.04 2.93 3.46
CA LEU A 103 -8.33 2.28 3.22
C LEU A 103 -8.13 0.78 3.16
N PHE A 104 -8.96 0.06 3.92
CA PHE A 104 -9.09 -1.37 3.89
C PHE A 104 -10.31 -1.75 3.04
N TYR A 105 -10.11 -2.60 2.05
CA TYR A 105 -11.12 -3.18 1.21
C TYR A 105 -11.12 -4.69 1.47
N LYS A 106 -12.15 -5.18 2.18
CA LYS A 106 -12.30 -6.61 2.46
C LYS A 106 -12.59 -7.37 1.18
N ASN A 107 -11.90 -8.47 0.95
CA ASN A 107 -12.28 -9.42 -0.09
C ASN A 107 -13.51 -10.21 0.37
N ILE A 108 -14.61 -10.01 -0.35
CA ILE A 108 -15.92 -10.68 -0.16
C ILE A 108 -16.19 -11.70 -1.26
N GLY A 109 -15.22 -11.92 -2.16
CA GLY A 109 -15.27 -12.91 -3.22
C GLY A 109 -14.65 -14.22 -2.77
N THR A 110 -13.73 -14.74 -3.59
CA THR A 110 -13.01 -15.99 -3.32
C THR A 110 -11.51 -15.80 -3.51
N GLN A 111 -10.73 -16.83 -3.18
CA GLN A 111 -9.28 -16.83 -3.46
C GLN A 111 -8.96 -16.72 -4.95
N SER A 112 -9.79 -17.32 -5.81
CA SER A 112 -9.60 -17.36 -7.27
C SER A 112 -10.31 -16.24 -8.03
N ASP A 113 -11.27 -15.58 -7.40
CA ASP A 113 -11.99 -14.44 -7.94
C ASP A 113 -12.19 -13.38 -6.83
N PRO A 114 -11.12 -12.64 -6.47
CA PRO A 114 -11.21 -11.57 -5.49
C PRO A 114 -12.22 -10.49 -5.88
N LYS A 115 -13.12 -10.15 -4.95
CA LYS A 115 -14.10 -9.06 -5.10
C LYS A 115 -14.10 -8.22 -3.84
N PHE A 116 -14.10 -6.91 -3.97
CA PHE A 116 -13.96 -6.04 -2.80
C PHE A 116 -15.29 -5.42 -2.38
N GLY A 117 -15.53 -5.40 -1.08
CA GLY A 117 -16.62 -4.65 -0.47
C GLY A 117 -16.30 -3.17 -0.34
N GLN A 118 -17.25 -2.42 0.24
CA GLN A 118 -17.07 -0.99 0.54
C GLN A 118 -15.83 -0.74 1.42
N PRO A 119 -15.03 0.31 1.15
CA PRO A 119 -13.84 0.61 1.92
C PRO A 119 -14.17 1.03 3.35
N LYS A 120 -13.26 0.69 4.26
CA LYS A 120 -13.24 1.18 5.63
C LYS A 120 -11.91 1.87 5.91
N PRO A 121 -11.90 3.03 6.58
CA PRO A 121 -10.66 3.59 7.10
C PRO A 121 -10.04 2.63 8.11
N LEU A 122 -8.74 2.38 7.97
CA LEU A 122 -7.95 1.68 8.96
C LEU A 122 -7.37 2.72 9.91
N GLU A 123 -7.87 2.75 11.13
CA GLU A 123 -7.44 3.71 12.15
C GLU A 123 -6.01 3.40 12.60
N LEU A 124 -5.08 4.30 12.28
CA LEU A 124 -3.69 4.20 12.69
C LEU A 124 -3.47 5.00 13.99
N PRO A 125 -3.11 4.35 15.10
CA PRO A 125 -2.74 5.04 16.33
C PRO A 125 -1.36 5.71 16.20
N GLY A 126 -1.18 6.89 16.80
CA GLY A 126 0.08 7.64 16.72
C GLY A 126 -0.01 8.89 15.84
N PRO A 127 1.08 9.35 15.21
CA PRO A 127 1.11 10.60 14.44
C PRO A 127 0.40 10.48 13.08
N SER A 128 -0.04 11.62 12.57
CA SER A 128 -0.47 11.77 11.18
C SER A 128 0.73 11.67 10.23
N MET A 129 0.62 10.89 9.16
CA MET A 129 1.65 10.67 8.16
C MET A 129 1.11 10.74 6.73
N SER A 130 1.69 11.61 5.92
CA SER A 130 1.27 11.78 4.53
C SER A 130 1.73 10.65 3.62
N ARG A 131 0.87 10.28 2.67
CA ARG A 131 1.13 9.36 1.55
C ARG A 131 1.56 7.94 1.96
N PRO A 132 0.73 7.24 2.78
CA PRO A 132 0.94 5.85 3.16
C PRO A 132 1.43 4.98 2.02
N SER A 133 2.45 4.17 2.27
CA SER A 133 2.79 3.00 1.46
C SER A 133 2.71 1.77 2.38
N PRO A 134 1.54 1.13 2.49
CA PRO A 134 1.35 0.01 3.40
C PRO A 134 2.10 -1.23 2.91
N TYR A 135 2.55 -2.04 3.85
CA TYR A 135 3.09 -3.37 3.61
C TYR A 135 2.71 -4.27 4.80
N LEU A 136 2.00 -5.36 4.54
CA LEU A 136 1.60 -6.30 5.58
C LEU A 136 2.65 -7.41 5.69
N VAL A 137 3.12 -7.66 6.90
CA VAL A 137 4.15 -8.67 7.17
C VAL A 137 4.16 -9.03 8.64
N ASP A 138 4.47 -10.28 8.98
CA ASP A 138 4.79 -10.69 10.35
C ASP A 138 6.21 -10.21 10.68
N TRP A 139 6.32 -8.97 11.18
CA TRP A 139 7.62 -8.31 11.35
C TRP A 139 8.33 -8.76 12.62
N ASP A 140 7.58 -9.09 13.66
CA ASP A 140 8.13 -9.52 14.95
C ASP A 140 8.18 -11.05 15.14
N GLY A 141 7.69 -11.82 14.16
CA GLY A 141 7.73 -13.28 14.14
C GLY A 141 6.73 -13.94 15.07
N ASP A 142 5.70 -13.22 15.51
CA ASP A 142 4.66 -13.76 16.41
C ASP A 142 3.52 -14.47 15.67
N GLY A 143 3.60 -14.52 14.35
CA GLY A 143 2.67 -15.21 13.48
C GLY A 143 1.47 -14.38 13.08
N LYS A 144 1.30 -13.13 13.54
CA LYS A 144 0.25 -12.21 13.08
C LYS A 144 0.82 -11.22 12.07
N LEU A 145 0.00 -10.80 11.10
CA LEU A 145 0.40 -9.71 10.23
C LEU A 145 0.43 -8.39 11.02
N ASP A 146 1.57 -7.72 10.96
CA ASP A 146 1.79 -6.34 11.33
C ASP A 146 1.65 -5.43 10.10
N LEU A 147 1.71 -4.12 10.34
CA LEU A 147 1.75 -3.12 9.27
C LEU A 147 3.07 -2.36 9.31
N LEU A 148 3.83 -2.47 8.22
CA LEU A 148 4.91 -1.55 7.89
C LEU A 148 4.40 -0.47 6.93
N PHE A 149 5.01 0.70 7.04
CA PHE A 149 4.43 1.90 6.48
C PHE A 149 5.52 2.86 5.99
N GLY A 150 5.72 2.94 4.67
CA GLY A 150 6.52 4.00 4.07
C GLY A 150 5.73 5.32 4.01
N THR A 151 6.41 6.46 4.15
CA THR A 151 5.77 7.79 4.15
C THR A 151 6.25 8.68 2.99
N GLU A 152 5.72 9.90 2.89
CA GLU A 152 6.29 10.93 2.00
C GLU A 152 7.70 11.33 2.39
N ARG A 153 8.03 11.28 3.68
CA ARG A 153 9.40 11.45 4.15
C ARG A 153 10.13 10.12 4.01
N PRO A 154 11.47 10.09 4.07
CA PRO A 154 12.25 8.85 4.03
C PRO A 154 12.18 8.19 5.40
N GLU A 155 10.97 7.81 5.80
CA GLU A 155 10.65 7.21 7.08
C GLU A 155 9.78 5.99 6.86
N VAL A 156 10.07 4.95 7.63
CA VAL A 156 9.30 3.73 7.70
C VAL A 156 8.82 3.56 9.13
N TYR A 157 7.53 3.31 9.30
CA TYR A 157 6.93 3.05 10.60
C TYR A 157 6.46 1.61 10.68
N PHE A 158 6.61 1.04 11.88
CA PHE A 158 6.13 -0.26 12.28
C PHE A 158 4.96 -0.11 13.24
N PHE A 159 3.86 -0.77 12.90
CA PHE A 159 2.66 -0.88 13.72
C PHE A 159 2.46 -2.34 14.08
N ARG A 160 2.78 -2.68 15.33
CA ARG A 160 2.61 -4.02 15.85
C ARG A 160 1.14 -4.37 16.00
N ASN A 161 0.73 -5.53 15.51
CA ASN A 161 -0.58 -6.11 15.75
C ASN A 161 -0.61 -6.84 17.11
N ILE A 162 -1.17 -6.20 18.12
CA ILE A 162 -1.40 -6.79 19.46
C ILE A 162 -2.77 -7.47 19.59
N GLY A 163 -3.55 -7.50 18.51
CA GLY A 163 -4.82 -8.20 18.45
C GLY A 163 -4.64 -9.68 18.10
N THR A 164 -5.61 -10.21 17.37
CA THR A 164 -5.52 -11.54 16.75
C THR A 164 -5.37 -11.41 15.24
N LYS A 165 -5.11 -12.53 14.55
CA LYS A 165 -5.18 -12.60 13.09
C LYS A 165 -6.52 -12.08 12.55
N GLN A 166 -7.62 -12.52 13.17
CA GLN A 166 -8.97 -12.19 12.72
C GLN A 166 -9.49 -10.82 13.15
N LYS A 167 -8.85 -10.24 14.17
CA LYS A 167 -9.21 -8.91 14.69
C LYS A 167 -7.93 -8.14 14.99
N PRO A 168 -7.22 -7.68 13.95
CA PRO A 168 -6.01 -6.92 14.15
C PRO A 168 -6.26 -5.68 15.00
N LYS A 169 -5.33 -5.40 15.91
CA LYS A 169 -5.33 -4.18 16.72
C LYS A 169 -3.91 -3.64 16.75
N LEU A 170 -3.71 -2.48 16.14
CA LEU A 170 -2.39 -1.89 16.04
C LEU A 170 -2.02 -1.12 17.32
N GLU A 171 -0.76 -1.23 17.74
CA GLU A 171 -0.13 -0.29 18.67
C GLU A 171 0.28 1.01 17.96
N PRO A 172 0.48 2.12 18.69
CA PRO A 172 1.06 3.34 18.13
C PRO A 172 2.31 3.06 17.31
N GLY A 173 2.35 3.60 16.10
CA GLY A 173 3.44 3.36 15.16
C GLY A 173 4.79 3.83 15.70
N LYS A 174 5.81 2.99 15.55
CA LYS A 174 7.21 3.28 15.90
C LYS A 174 8.02 3.45 14.64
N LYS A 175 8.80 4.52 14.55
CA LYS A 175 9.73 4.70 13.43
C LYS A 175 10.82 3.63 13.51
N ILE A 176 11.04 2.91 12.41
CA ILE A 176 12.21 2.04 12.27
C ILE A 176 13.41 2.91 11.91
N GLU A 177 14.53 2.68 12.59
CA GLU A 177 15.79 3.35 12.28
C GLU A 177 16.43 2.76 11.02
N LEU A 178 16.24 3.44 9.91
CA LEU A 178 16.93 3.17 8.65
C LEU A 178 18.04 4.20 8.46
N ILE A 179 19.29 3.81 8.77
CA ILE A 179 20.44 4.73 8.79
C ILE A 179 21.15 4.70 7.44
N GLY A 180 21.15 5.85 6.76
CA GLY A 180 21.91 6.09 5.53
C GLY A 180 21.85 7.59 5.18
N ASP A 181 23.00 8.24 5.05
CA ASP A 181 23.08 9.71 4.95
C ASP A 181 22.24 10.28 3.79
N ASP A 182 22.26 9.62 2.63
CA ASP A 182 21.46 10.05 1.48
C ASP A 182 20.02 9.52 1.50
N PHE A 183 19.72 8.47 2.28
CA PHE A 183 18.35 7.99 2.44
C PHE A 183 17.49 9.07 3.10
N SER A 184 18.03 9.68 4.17
CA SER A 184 17.39 10.69 5.00
C SER A 184 16.94 11.96 4.25
N ARG A 185 17.43 12.16 3.03
CA ARG A 185 17.19 13.36 2.22
C ARG A 185 16.22 13.14 1.04
N GLY A 186 15.76 11.90 0.84
CA GLY A 186 14.77 11.56 -0.20
C GLY A 186 13.33 11.78 0.24
N TYR A 187 12.39 11.52 -0.68
CA TYR A 187 10.94 11.62 -0.49
C TYR A 187 10.24 10.40 -1.08
N ARG A 188 8.97 10.19 -0.74
CA ARG A 188 8.10 9.12 -1.28
C ARG A 188 8.66 7.73 -1.03
N CYS A 189 8.98 7.42 0.22
CA CYS A 189 9.52 6.13 0.61
C CYS A 189 8.54 5.00 0.25
N ARG A 190 9.03 4.03 -0.52
CA ARG A 190 8.35 2.77 -0.83
C ARG A 190 9.20 1.64 -0.29
N ILE A 191 8.55 0.63 0.27
CA ILE A 191 9.23 -0.49 0.89
C ILE A 191 8.80 -1.79 0.26
N ASP A 192 9.73 -2.73 0.22
CA ASP A 192 9.51 -4.15 0.07
C ASP A 192 10.27 -4.86 1.20
N VAL A 193 9.74 -5.99 1.67
CA VAL A 193 10.28 -6.66 2.85
C VAL A 193 10.42 -8.15 2.60
N THR A 194 11.64 -8.64 2.79
CA THR A 194 12.04 -10.01 2.48
C THR A 194 13.32 -10.36 3.23
N ASP A 195 13.55 -11.63 3.53
CA ASP A 195 14.86 -12.12 3.97
C ASP A 195 15.80 -12.17 2.75
N TRP A 196 16.54 -11.10 2.52
CA TRP A 196 17.36 -10.92 1.32
C TRP A 196 18.67 -11.69 1.43
N ASN A 197 19.24 -11.78 2.62
CA ASN A 197 20.53 -12.41 2.86
C ASN A 197 20.43 -13.90 3.29
N GLY A 198 19.23 -14.41 3.57
CA GLY A 198 18.97 -15.79 3.98
C GLY A 198 19.27 -16.07 5.45
N ASP A 199 19.31 -15.04 6.31
CA ASP A 199 19.64 -15.19 7.74
C ASP A 199 18.41 -15.47 8.63
N GLY A 200 17.22 -15.56 8.02
CA GLY A 200 15.96 -15.80 8.70
C GLY A 200 15.33 -14.54 9.30
N LYS A 201 15.92 -13.35 9.12
CA LYS A 201 15.36 -12.07 9.53
C LYS A 201 14.89 -11.30 8.31
N LEU A 202 13.87 -10.47 8.52
CA LEU A 202 13.33 -9.65 7.45
C LEU A 202 14.18 -8.41 7.23
N ASP A 203 14.59 -8.20 5.99
CA ASP A 203 15.28 -7.02 5.49
C ASP A 203 14.30 -6.05 4.82
N VAL A 204 14.67 -4.77 4.76
CA VAL A 204 13.87 -3.73 4.09
C VAL A 204 14.60 -3.24 2.85
N LEU A 205 13.98 -3.42 1.68
CA LEU A 205 14.35 -2.69 0.47
C LEU A 205 13.53 -1.41 0.41
N ALA A 206 14.19 -0.26 0.37
CA ALA A 206 13.51 1.04 0.34
C ALA A 206 13.89 1.85 -0.90
N GLY A 207 12.89 2.21 -1.69
CA GLY A 207 13.02 3.16 -2.79
C GLY A 207 12.64 4.58 -2.34
N ASN A 208 13.42 5.58 -2.72
CA ASN A 208 13.07 6.99 -2.52
C ASN A 208 13.38 7.85 -3.76
N PHE A 209 12.74 9.00 -3.83
CA PHE A 209 12.86 10.00 -4.89
C PHE A 209 13.54 11.26 -4.38
N TYR A 210 14.38 11.89 -5.22
CA TYR A 210 15.15 13.08 -4.86
C TYR A 210 14.93 14.20 -5.88
N SER A 211 14.66 15.45 -5.44
CA SER A 211 14.37 16.56 -6.37
C SER A 211 15.18 17.84 -6.21
N HIS A 212 16.05 17.99 -5.20
CA HIS A 212 16.51 19.34 -4.85
C HIS A 212 17.94 19.75 -5.28
N LYS A 213 18.84 18.87 -5.79
CA LYS A 213 20.23 19.31 -6.11
C LYS A 213 20.99 18.69 -7.31
N ARG A 214 20.45 17.71 -8.05
CA ARG A 214 21.10 17.06 -9.22
C ARG A 214 20.02 16.56 -10.21
N PRO A 215 20.31 16.21 -11.49
CA PRO A 215 19.25 15.78 -12.40
C PRO A 215 18.43 14.67 -11.73
N VAL A 216 17.11 14.80 -11.85
CA VAL A 216 16.08 13.96 -11.23
C VAL A 216 16.54 12.50 -11.07
N GLY A 217 16.57 11.99 -9.84
CA GLY A 217 17.05 10.65 -9.53
C GLY A 217 16.27 10.00 -8.40
N GLY A 218 16.26 8.67 -8.38
CA GLY A 218 15.76 7.86 -7.27
C GLY A 218 16.81 6.82 -6.90
N ASN A 219 16.87 6.46 -5.62
CA ASN A 219 17.78 5.45 -5.10
C ASN A 219 16.98 4.27 -4.55
N ILE A 220 17.59 3.08 -4.60
CA ILE A 220 17.13 1.88 -3.89
C ILE A 220 18.17 1.58 -2.81
N TRP A 221 17.69 1.34 -1.59
CA TRP A 221 18.48 1.04 -0.41
C TRP A 221 18.12 -0.34 0.11
N LEU A 222 19.10 -1.06 0.64
CA LEU A 222 18.91 -2.31 1.37
C LEU A 222 19.30 -2.09 2.84
N PHE A 223 18.39 -2.39 3.76
CA PHE A 223 18.62 -2.35 5.19
C PHE A 223 18.46 -3.75 5.74
N LEU A 224 19.56 -4.33 6.25
CA LEU A 224 19.53 -5.66 6.81
C LEU A 224 18.83 -5.67 8.18
N GLY A 225 17.99 -6.68 8.41
CA GLY A 225 17.38 -7.00 9.68
C GLY A 225 18.44 -7.26 10.74
N LYS A 226 18.13 -6.92 11.99
CA LYS A 226 19.03 -7.11 13.14
C LYS A 226 18.53 -8.20 14.07
#